data_AF-A0A5D2BMT3-F1
#
_entry.id   AF-A0A5D2BMT3-F1
#
_cell.length_a   1.000
_cell.length_b   1.000
_cell.length_c   1.000
_cell.angle_alpha   90.00
_cell.angle_beta   90.00
_cell.angle_gamma   90.00
#
_symmetry.space_group_name_H-M   'P 1'
#
loop_
_entity.id
_entity.type
_entity.pdbx_description
1 polymer ?
#
loop_
_entity_poly.entity_id
_entity_poly.type
_entity_poly.pdbx_seq_one_letter_code
_entity_poly.pdbx_strand_id
1 'polypeptide(L)'
;MTIALGKFTKDENDLFDIMDDWLRRDCFVFVGWSGLLLFPCAYFAVGGWFTGTTFVTSWYTHGLASSYLEGCNFLTAAVSTPANSLVHSLLLLWGPEAQGDFTRWCQLGGLWTFVALHGAFGLIGFMLRQFELARSVQLRPYNAIAFSGPIAVFVSVFLIYPLVTGLWMSALGVVGLALNLRAYDFVSQEIRAAEDPELETFYTKNILLNEGIRAWMAAQDQPHENLIFPEEVLPRGNAL
;
A
#
# COMPACT_ATOMS: atom_id res chain seq x y z
N MET A 1 32.30 3.34 -56.61
CA MET A 1 32.67 4.21 -55.48
C MET A 1 32.13 3.58 -54.21
N THR A 2 32.91 2.69 -53.61
CA THR A 2 32.59 1.96 -52.38
C THR A 2 32.95 2.84 -51.19
N ILE A 3 31.94 3.29 -50.44
CA ILE A 3 32.15 4.02 -49.19
C ILE A 3 32.52 2.97 -48.14
N ALA A 4 33.82 2.91 -47.80
CA ALA A 4 34.30 2.17 -46.64
C ALA A 4 33.76 2.87 -45.38
N LEU A 5 32.74 2.29 -44.76
CA LEU A 5 32.35 2.61 -43.39
C LEU A 5 33.57 2.30 -42.50
N GLY A 6 34.25 3.37 -42.07
CA GLY A 6 35.40 3.29 -41.19
C GLY A 6 35.07 2.45 -39.97
N LYS A 7 35.96 1.49 -39.67
CA LYS A 7 36.04 0.90 -38.34
C LYS A 7 36.15 2.05 -37.34
N PHE A 8 35.10 2.26 -36.55
CA PHE A 8 35.26 2.92 -35.26
C PHE A 8 36.22 2.04 -34.47
N THR A 9 37.43 2.53 -34.22
CA THR A 9 38.30 1.97 -33.20
C THR A 9 37.56 2.16 -31.88
N LYS A 10 37.16 1.06 -31.24
CA LYS A 10 36.56 1.07 -29.90
C LYS A 10 37.71 1.29 -28.92
N ASP A 11 38.15 2.55 -28.82
CA ASP A 11 39.17 2.97 -27.86
C ASP A 11 38.50 3.22 -26.50
N GLU A 12 39.00 2.49 -25.49
CA GLU A 12 38.71 2.54 -24.05
C GLU A 12 37.26 2.25 -23.61
N ASN A 13 37.07 1.17 -22.83
CA ASN A 13 35.83 0.95 -22.09
C ASN A 13 35.67 2.13 -21.11
N ASP A 14 34.66 2.98 -21.35
CA ASP A 14 34.28 4.04 -20.44
C ASP A 14 33.84 3.43 -19.09
N LEU A 15 33.89 4.20 -18.00
CA LEU A 15 33.48 3.77 -16.67
C LEU A 15 32.07 3.17 -16.68
N PHE A 16 31.19 3.73 -17.50
CA PHE A 16 29.83 3.23 -17.70
C PHE A 16 29.81 1.80 -18.22
N ASP A 17 30.63 1.48 -19.23
CA ASP A 17 30.70 0.15 -19.84
C ASP A 17 31.26 -0.87 -18.85
N ILE A 18 32.29 -0.50 -18.09
CA ILE A 18 32.88 -1.35 -17.04
C ILE A 18 31.83 -1.67 -15.96
N MET A 19 31.00 -0.68 -15.59
CA MET A 19 29.94 -0.87 -14.60
C MET A 19 28.78 -1.70 -15.16
N ASP A 20 28.38 -1.49 -16.42
CA ASP A 20 27.35 -2.31 -17.09
C ASP A 20 27.78 -3.79 -17.15
N ASP A 21 29.05 -4.05 -17.51
CA ASP A 21 29.63 -5.40 -17.54
C ASP A 21 29.61 -6.06 -16.15
N TRP A 22 29.89 -5.29 -15.08
CA TRP A 22 29.83 -5.82 -13.72
C TRP A 22 28.39 -6.09 -13.27
N LEU A 23 27.47 -5.15 -13.50
CA LEU A 23 26.07 -5.26 -13.09
C LEU A 23 25.36 -6.43 -13.77
N ARG A 24 25.69 -6.70 -15.04
CA ARG A 24 25.06 -7.77 -15.82
C ARG A 24 25.79 -9.11 -15.73
N ARG A 25 26.81 -9.21 -14.89
CA ARG A 25 27.56 -10.45 -14.70
C ARG A 25 26.62 -11.58 -14.29
N ASP A 26 26.81 -12.74 -14.92
CA ASP A 26 26.11 -13.95 -14.53
C ASP A 26 26.62 -14.41 -13.16
N CYS A 27 25.72 -14.41 -12.19
CA CYS A 27 26.00 -14.69 -10.79
C CYS A 27 24.77 -15.29 -10.12
N PHE A 28 24.94 -15.86 -8.92
CA PHE A 28 23.85 -16.57 -8.24
C PHE A 28 22.58 -15.71 -8.06
N VAL A 29 22.75 -14.41 -7.76
CA VAL A 29 21.67 -13.42 -7.76
C VAL A 29 22.06 -12.31 -8.73
N PHE A 30 21.51 -12.36 -9.95
CA PHE A 30 21.69 -11.31 -10.95
C PHE A 30 21.45 -9.92 -10.34
N VAL A 31 22.30 -8.93 -10.64
CA VAL A 31 22.14 -7.58 -10.11
C VAL A 31 21.36 -6.71 -11.09
N GLY A 32 21.98 -6.38 -12.22
CA GLY A 32 21.44 -5.47 -13.23
C GLY A 32 21.32 -4.03 -12.73
N TRP A 33 21.06 -3.11 -13.67
CA TRP A 33 20.75 -1.72 -13.33
C TRP A 33 19.48 -1.60 -12.49
N SER A 34 18.49 -2.44 -12.80
CA SER A 34 17.26 -2.54 -12.02
C SER A 34 17.52 -2.95 -10.57
N GLY A 35 18.57 -3.75 -10.30
CA GLY A 35 18.98 -4.18 -8.97
C GLY A 35 19.34 -3.02 -8.04
N LEU A 36 19.91 -1.94 -8.59
CA LEU A 36 20.28 -0.75 -7.81
C LEU A 36 19.07 -0.07 -7.16
N LEU A 37 17.90 -0.16 -7.80
CA LEU A 37 16.64 0.30 -7.22
C LEU A 37 15.97 -0.81 -6.39
N LEU A 38 15.89 -2.02 -6.96
CA LEU A 38 15.14 -3.13 -6.36
C LEU A 38 15.68 -3.54 -5.00
N PHE A 39 16.97 -3.84 -4.88
CA PHE A 39 17.52 -4.43 -3.65
C PHE A 39 17.38 -3.53 -2.42
N PRO A 40 17.82 -2.25 -2.44
CA PRO A 40 17.65 -1.40 -1.26
C PRO A 40 16.17 -1.19 -0.94
N CYS A 41 15.32 -0.92 -1.93
CA CYS A 41 13.90 -0.67 -1.70
C CYS A 41 13.16 -1.89 -1.16
N ALA A 42 13.36 -3.08 -1.74
CA ALA A 42 12.74 -4.31 -1.27
C ALA A 42 13.26 -4.70 0.12
N TYR A 43 14.58 -4.56 0.35
CA TYR A 43 15.19 -4.84 1.66
C TYR A 43 14.62 -3.92 2.75
N PHE A 44 14.50 -2.63 2.48
CA PHE A 44 13.94 -1.68 3.43
C PHE A 44 12.44 -1.89 3.66
N ALA A 45 11.65 -2.19 2.62
CA ALA A 45 10.23 -2.46 2.79
C ALA A 45 9.98 -3.71 3.66
N VAL A 46 10.66 -4.82 3.35
CA VAL A 46 10.53 -6.07 4.10
C VAL A 46 11.12 -5.93 5.51
N GLY A 47 12.31 -5.34 5.63
CA GLY A 47 12.97 -5.11 6.92
C GLY A 47 12.18 -4.15 7.82
N GLY A 48 11.61 -3.09 7.26
CA GLY A 48 10.74 -2.16 7.97
C GLY A 48 9.47 -2.83 8.49
N TRP A 49 8.86 -3.72 7.70
CA TRP A 49 7.70 -4.50 8.12
C TRP A 49 8.03 -5.47 9.27
N PHE A 50 9.13 -6.23 9.17
CA PHE A 50 9.57 -7.11 10.26
C PHE A 50 9.94 -6.32 11.51
N THR A 51 10.62 -5.19 11.37
CA THR A 51 10.98 -4.33 12.52
C THR A 51 9.72 -3.81 13.21
N GLY A 52 8.76 -3.30 12.44
CA GLY A 52 7.52 -2.75 12.98
C GLY A 52 6.66 -3.81 13.69
N THR A 53 6.38 -4.93 13.01
CA THR A 53 5.59 -6.05 13.58
C THR A 53 6.26 -6.70 14.79
N THR A 54 7.58 -6.58 14.94
CA THR A 54 8.29 -7.15 16.09
C THR A 54 8.33 -6.21 17.28
N PHE A 55 8.56 -4.92 17.07
CA PHE A 55 8.94 -4.01 18.15
C PHE A 55 8.10 -2.74 18.29
N VAL A 56 7.28 -2.37 17.30
CA VAL A 56 6.67 -1.04 17.23
C VAL A 56 5.19 -1.06 17.55
N THR A 57 4.82 -0.20 18.49
CA THR A 57 3.45 0.03 18.94
C THR A 57 2.66 0.92 17.99
N SER A 58 1.34 0.74 17.98
CA SER A 58 0.37 1.64 17.35
C SER A 58 -0.44 2.41 18.38
N TRP A 59 0.03 2.48 19.63
CA TRP A 59 -0.70 3.11 20.73
C TRP A 59 -0.99 4.60 20.47
N TYR A 60 -0.01 5.33 19.92
CA TYR A 60 -0.15 6.78 19.70
C TYR A 60 -0.93 7.15 18.44
N THR A 61 -1.10 6.22 17.50
CA THR A 61 -1.82 6.45 16.24
C THR A 61 -3.24 5.89 16.27
N HIS A 62 -3.42 4.71 16.90
CA HIS A 62 -4.68 3.95 16.90
C HIS A 62 -5.14 3.49 18.29
N GLY A 63 -4.34 3.66 19.34
CA GLY A 63 -4.65 3.09 20.66
C GLY A 63 -4.55 1.56 20.70
N LEU A 64 -3.73 0.96 19.83
CA LEU A 64 -3.61 -0.48 19.66
C LEU A 64 -2.21 -1.01 20.00
N ALA A 65 -2.17 -2.20 20.59
CA ALA A 65 -0.97 -3.04 20.55
C ALA A 65 -0.86 -3.68 19.16
N SER A 66 0.34 -3.63 18.56
CA SER A 66 0.56 -4.08 17.17
C SER A 66 1.83 -4.89 16.95
N SER A 67 2.57 -5.22 18.01
CA SER A 67 3.86 -5.91 17.88
C SER A 67 3.98 -7.16 18.75
N TYR A 68 4.88 -8.07 18.34
CA TYR A 68 5.24 -9.24 19.16
C TYR A 68 5.72 -8.84 20.55
N LEU A 69 6.45 -7.71 20.66
CA LEU A 69 6.91 -7.16 21.93
C LEU A 69 5.74 -6.82 22.88
N GLU A 70 4.59 -6.41 22.33
CA GLU A 70 3.38 -6.09 23.09
C GLU A 70 2.47 -7.31 23.32
N GLY A 71 2.85 -8.49 22.81
CA GLY A 71 2.10 -9.73 22.96
C GLY A 71 1.17 -10.07 21.78
N CYS A 72 1.27 -9.35 20.66
CA CYS A 72 0.59 -9.77 19.43
C CYS A 72 1.15 -11.08 18.90
N ASN A 73 0.39 -11.76 18.05
CA ASN A 73 0.83 -12.94 17.32
C ASN A 73 0.91 -12.64 15.81
N PHE A 74 1.28 -13.62 14.99
CA PHE A 74 1.48 -13.42 13.55
C PHE A 74 0.23 -12.89 12.83
N LEU A 75 -0.97 -13.19 13.33
CA LEU A 75 -2.22 -12.75 12.74
C LEU A 75 -2.59 -11.31 13.14
N THR A 76 -2.09 -10.83 14.29
CA THR A 76 -2.51 -9.54 14.88
C THR A 76 -1.42 -8.48 14.87
N ALA A 77 -0.17 -8.85 14.62
CA ALA A 77 0.92 -7.87 14.48
C ALA A 77 0.80 -7.08 13.17
N ALA A 78 1.03 -5.78 13.23
CA ALA A 78 0.90 -4.89 12.09
C ALA A 78 1.87 -3.71 12.16
N VAL A 79 2.20 -3.15 10.99
CA VAL A 79 2.70 -1.78 10.89
C VAL A 79 1.50 -0.92 10.53
N SER A 80 0.92 -0.27 11.53
CA SER A 80 -0.32 0.50 11.35
C SER A 80 -0.07 1.87 10.73
N THR A 81 -1.11 2.44 10.12
CA THR A 81 -1.07 3.75 9.47
C THR A 81 -0.77 4.88 10.47
N PRO A 82 -0.24 6.03 10.01
CA PRO A 82 -0.14 7.23 10.84
C PRO A 82 -1.52 7.69 11.32
N ALA A 83 -1.54 8.49 12.39
CA ALA A 83 -2.77 9.11 12.88
C ALA A 83 -3.42 10.00 11.81
N ASN A 84 -4.76 10.09 11.81
CA ASN A 84 -5.50 10.89 10.81
C ASN A 84 -5.08 12.37 10.79
N SER A 85 -4.60 12.92 11.92
CA SER A 85 -4.08 14.30 12.00
C SER A 85 -2.83 14.56 11.15
N LEU A 86 -2.11 13.50 10.74
CA LEU A 86 -0.93 13.59 9.88
C LEU A 86 -1.30 13.54 8.39
N VAL A 87 -2.56 13.22 8.07
CA VAL A 87 -3.15 13.26 6.73
C VAL A 87 -2.25 12.53 5.71
N HIS A 88 -1.71 13.23 4.72
CA HIS A 88 -0.85 12.69 3.66
C HIS A 88 0.62 13.08 3.83
N SER A 89 1.05 13.43 5.05
CA SER A 89 2.46 13.70 5.27
C SER A 89 3.27 12.49 4.82
N LEU A 90 4.33 12.74 4.03
CA LEU A 90 5.30 11.71 3.68
C LEU A 90 5.97 11.13 4.94
N LEU A 91 5.90 11.87 6.05
CA LEU A 91 6.44 11.53 7.35
C LEU A 91 7.89 11.07 7.22
N LEU A 92 8.71 11.91 6.58
CA LEU A 92 10.14 11.62 6.42
C LEU A 92 10.80 11.69 7.80
N LEU A 93 11.81 10.84 8.04
CA LEU A 93 12.53 10.84 9.32
C LEU A 93 13.13 12.22 9.65
N TRP A 94 13.65 12.91 8.64
CA TRP A 94 14.15 14.29 8.73
C TRP A 94 13.06 15.35 8.49
N GLY A 95 11.80 14.95 8.37
CA GLY A 95 10.66 15.84 8.19
C GLY A 95 10.33 16.65 9.45
N PRO A 96 9.45 17.66 9.34
CA PRO A 96 9.10 18.53 10.45
C PRO A 96 8.38 17.83 11.61
N GLU A 97 7.76 16.67 11.38
CA GLU A 97 7.04 15.90 12.38
C GLU A 97 7.99 15.14 13.31
N ALA A 98 9.00 14.49 12.74
CA ALA A 98 9.97 13.66 13.47
C ALA A 98 11.27 14.40 13.82
N GLN A 99 11.69 15.37 13.01
CA GLN A 99 12.88 16.21 13.22
C GLN A 99 14.17 15.41 13.47
N GLY A 100 14.28 14.24 12.84
CA GLY A 100 15.41 13.33 12.99
C GLY A 100 15.32 12.38 14.20
N ASP A 101 14.32 12.52 15.06
CA ASP A 101 14.09 11.58 16.17
C ASP A 101 13.44 10.29 15.65
N PHE A 102 14.23 9.23 15.59
CA PHE A 102 13.79 7.91 15.13
C PHE A 102 12.71 7.28 16.03
N THR A 103 12.78 7.47 17.34
CA THR A 103 11.81 6.88 18.27
C THR A 103 10.46 7.54 18.08
N ARG A 104 10.46 8.87 18.01
CA ARG A 104 9.24 9.65 17.73
C ARG A 104 8.67 9.31 16.36
N TRP A 105 9.53 9.17 15.35
CA TRP A 105 9.12 8.77 14.01
C TRP A 105 8.39 7.42 13.99
N CYS A 106 8.89 6.42 14.74
CA CYS A 106 8.20 5.14 14.91
C CYS A 106 6.84 5.32 15.61
N GLN A 107 6.77 6.12 16.67
CA GLN A 107 5.52 6.38 17.41
C GLN A 107 4.47 7.10 16.56
N LEU A 108 4.88 7.95 15.62
CA LEU A 108 4.00 8.67 14.72
C LEU A 108 3.52 7.83 13.52
N GLY A 109 3.94 6.56 13.41
CA GLY A 109 3.57 5.67 12.31
C GLY A 109 4.45 5.82 11.06
N GLY A 110 5.65 6.38 11.18
CA GLY A 110 6.56 6.61 10.04
C GLY A 110 7.00 5.35 9.30
N LEU A 111 7.04 4.22 9.99
CA LEU A 111 7.31 2.93 9.34
C LEU A 111 6.26 2.58 8.28
N TRP A 112 5.03 3.07 8.40
CA TRP A 112 4.00 2.83 7.42
C TRP A 112 4.33 3.48 6.08
N THR A 113 4.63 4.78 6.07
CA THR A 113 5.01 5.50 4.82
C THR A 113 6.34 4.98 4.29
N PHE A 114 7.27 4.63 5.17
CA PHE A 114 8.55 4.02 4.80
C PHE A 114 8.34 2.71 4.03
N VAL A 115 7.55 1.78 4.57
CA VAL A 115 7.27 0.48 3.93
C VAL A 115 6.47 0.68 2.65
N ALA A 116 5.46 1.56 2.64
CA ALA A 116 4.64 1.81 1.46
C ALA A 116 5.45 2.41 0.31
N LEU A 117 6.26 3.44 0.56
CA LEU A 117 7.05 4.11 -0.47
C LEU A 117 8.21 3.24 -0.97
N HIS A 118 8.98 2.61 -0.06
CA HIS A 118 10.03 1.67 -0.48
C HIS A 118 9.44 0.45 -1.18
N GLY A 119 8.27 -0.02 -0.76
CA GLY A 119 7.52 -1.08 -1.45
C GLY A 119 7.16 -0.68 -2.87
N ALA A 120 6.63 0.54 -3.07
CA ALA A 120 6.30 1.06 -4.40
C ALA A 120 7.53 1.10 -5.32
N PHE A 121 8.64 1.69 -4.86
CA PHE A 121 9.89 1.73 -5.63
C PHE A 121 10.50 0.34 -5.84
N GLY A 122 10.35 -0.58 -4.89
CA GLY A 122 10.76 -1.97 -5.01
C GLY A 122 9.98 -2.70 -6.11
N LEU A 123 8.67 -2.50 -6.19
CA LEU A 123 7.83 -3.05 -7.26
C LEU A 123 8.22 -2.49 -8.64
N ILE A 124 8.51 -1.18 -8.73
CA ILE A 124 9.05 -0.56 -9.95
C ILE A 124 10.38 -1.22 -10.33
N GLY A 125 11.31 -1.34 -9.38
CA GLY A 125 12.59 -2.02 -9.58
C GLY A 125 12.43 -3.47 -10.03
N PHE A 126 11.45 -4.19 -9.50
CA PHE A 126 11.16 -5.57 -9.88
C PHE A 126 10.62 -5.69 -11.30
N MET A 127 9.72 -4.80 -11.72
CA MET A 127 9.23 -4.75 -13.10
C MET A 127 10.35 -4.38 -14.08
N LEU A 128 11.20 -3.40 -13.73
CA LEU A 128 12.38 -3.04 -14.52
C LEU A 128 13.34 -4.23 -14.66
N ARG A 129 13.52 -5.01 -13.59
CA ARG A 129 14.33 -6.24 -13.62
C ARG A 129 13.76 -7.28 -14.57
N GLN A 130 12.44 -7.46 -14.60
CA GLN A 130 11.79 -8.38 -15.55
C GLN A 130 12.04 -7.94 -17.01
N PHE A 131 11.99 -6.63 -17.30
CA PHE A 131 12.37 -6.11 -18.62
C PHE A 131 13.85 -6.31 -18.94
N GLU A 132 14.74 -6.02 -17.99
CA GLU A 132 16.19 -6.12 -18.15
C GLU A 132 16.63 -7.57 -18.41
N LEU A 133 16.08 -8.53 -17.66
CA LEU A 133 16.33 -9.95 -17.87
C LEU A 133 15.73 -10.45 -19.19
N ALA A 134 14.50 -10.06 -19.52
CA ALA A 134 13.88 -10.40 -20.80
C ALA A 134 14.72 -9.90 -21.97
N ARG A 135 15.25 -8.67 -21.89
CA ARG A 135 16.16 -8.12 -22.90
C ARG A 135 17.48 -8.87 -22.98
N SER A 136 18.06 -9.23 -21.83
CA SER A 136 19.36 -9.92 -21.76
C SER A 136 19.30 -11.35 -22.31
N VAL A 137 18.16 -12.04 -22.13
CA VAL A 137 17.91 -13.40 -22.65
C VAL A 137 17.12 -13.39 -23.97
N GLN A 138 16.85 -12.21 -24.54
CA GLN A 138 16.10 -12.02 -25.80
C GLN A 138 14.69 -12.65 -25.80
N LEU A 139 14.03 -12.68 -24.64
CA LEU A 139 12.64 -13.11 -24.50
C LEU A 139 11.67 -11.93 -24.65
N ARG A 140 10.44 -12.24 -25.06
CA ARG A 140 9.35 -11.26 -25.07
C ARG A 140 8.97 -10.91 -23.62
N PRO A 141 8.80 -9.63 -23.24
CA PRO A 141 8.66 -9.21 -21.85
C PRO A 141 7.22 -9.35 -21.30
N TYR A 142 6.50 -10.43 -21.63
CA TYR A 142 5.11 -10.62 -21.18
C TYR A 142 4.98 -10.77 -19.66
N ASN A 143 6.00 -11.30 -18.98
CA ASN A 143 6.01 -11.37 -17.51
C ASN A 143 6.00 -9.96 -16.88
N ALA A 144 6.76 -9.02 -17.45
CA ALA A 144 6.76 -7.63 -17.00
C ALA A 144 5.39 -6.96 -17.23
N ILE A 145 4.77 -7.23 -18.37
CA ILE A 145 3.42 -6.71 -18.67
C ILE A 145 2.39 -7.29 -17.69
N ALA A 146 2.43 -8.60 -17.40
CA ALA A 146 1.53 -9.21 -16.41
C ALA A 146 1.73 -8.64 -15.00
N PHE A 147 2.97 -8.27 -14.65
CA PHE A 147 3.29 -7.66 -13.35
C PHE A 147 2.73 -6.23 -13.17
N SER A 148 2.21 -5.61 -14.24
CA SER A 148 1.44 -4.35 -14.11
C SER A 148 0.17 -4.53 -13.26
N GLY A 149 -0.42 -5.73 -13.21
CA GLY A 149 -1.57 -6.04 -12.34
C GLY A 149 -1.25 -5.84 -10.85
N PRO A 150 -0.25 -6.53 -10.29
CA PRO A 150 0.23 -6.28 -8.92
C PRO A 150 0.59 -4.82 -8.62
N ILE A 151 1.24 -4.12 -9.55
CA ILE A 151 1.57 -2.69 -9.38
C ILE A 151 0.29 -1.85 -9.32
N ALA A 152 -0.66 -2.08 -10.22
CA ALA A 152 -1.93 -1.37 -10.22
C ALA A 152 -2.69 -1.61 -8.92
N VAL A 153 -2.69 -2.84 -8.39
CA VAL A 153 -3.28 -3.13 -7.09
C VAL A 153 -2.57 -2.35 -5.99
N PHE A 154 -1.24 -2.44 -5.90
CA PHE A 154 -0.49 -1.78 -4.83
C PHE A 154 -0.65 -0.25 -4.85
N VAL A 155 -0.45 0.39 -6.01
CA VAL A 155 -0.59 1.83 -6.18
C VAL A 155 -2.03 2.27 -5.92
N SER A 156 -2.98 1.47 -6.41
CA SER A 156 -4.37 1.44 -6.00
C SER A 156 -4.61 1.73 -4.52
N VAL A 157 -4.25 0.68 -3.77
CA VAL A 157 -4.56 0.44 -2.37
C VAL A 157 -3.80 1.36 -1.44
N PHE A 158 -2.49 1.39 -1.64
CA PHE A 158 -1.57 1.94 -0.68
C PHE A 158 -1.12 3.34 -1.07
N LEU A 159 -1.60 3.91 -2.18
CA LEU A 159 -1.25 5.28 -2.59
C LEU A 159 -2.44 6.11 -3.08
N ILE A 160 -3.30 5.61 -3.99
CA ILE A 160 -4.35 6.45 -4.59
C ILE A 160 -5.56 6.61 -3.69
N TYR A 161 -6.21 5.53 -3.28
CA TYR A 161 -7.32 5.60 -2.33
C TYR A 161 -7.07 6.51 -1.12
N PRO A 162 -5.87 6.51 -0.53
CA PRO A 162 -5.65 7.18 0.74
C PRO A 162 -5.34 8.64 0.55
N LEU A 163 -4.69 8.99 -0.57
CA LEU A 163 -4.54 10.37 -1.01
C LEU A 163 -5.89 11.08 -1.21
N VAL A 164 -6.95 10.34 -1.55
CA VAL A 164 -8.27 10.96 -1.82
C VAL A 164 -9.24 10.83 -0.63
N THR A 165 -9.17 9.74 0.15
CA THR A 165 -10.05 9.53 1.33
C THR A 165 -9.48 10.01 2.66
N GLY A 166 -8.17 10.23 2.73
CA GLY A 166 -7.45 10.37 3.99
C GLY A 166 -7.13 9.04 4.70
N LEU A 167 -7.44 7.86 4.14
CA LEU A 167 -7.29 6.54 4.78
C LEU A 167 -6.77 5.43 3.83
N TRP A 168 -5.97 4.46 4.31
CA TRP A 168 -5.20 3.54 3.43
C TRP A 168 -5.85 2.18 3.05
N MET A 169 -6.47 1.96 1.86
CA MET A 169 -7.14 0.72 1.33
C MET A 169 -7.45 0.71 -0.23
N SER A 170 -8.00 -0.35 -0.86
CA SER A 170 -7.70 -0.92 -2.24
C SER A 170 -7.72 -0.18 -3.64
N ALA A 171 -7.89 -0.87 -4.81
CA ALA A 171 -7.41 -0.43 -6.16
C ALA A 171 -8.34 0.14 -7.28
N LEU A 172 -9.14 -0.63 -8.06
CA LEU A 172 -9.81 -0.09 -9.28
C LEU A 172 -11.23 0.43 -9.05
N GLY A 173 -12.10 -0.36 -8.40
CA GLY A 173 -13.33 0.18 -7.80
C GLY A 173 -13.02 1.22 -6.73
N VAL A 174 -11.78 1.21 -6.26
CA VAL A 174 -11.35 1.98 -5.12
C VAL A 174 -10.83 3.35 -5.48
N VAL A 175 -10.40 3.64 -6.71
CA VAL A 175 -10.32 5.05 -7.16
C VAL A 175 -11.71 5.71 -7.07
N GLY A 176 -12.77 4.96 -7.37
CA GLY A 176 -14.16 5.37 -7.14
C GLY A 176 -14.49 5.50 -5.64
N LEU A 177 -14.23 4.46 -4.84
CA LEU A 177 -14.37 4.55 -3.37
C LEU A 177 -13.53 5.70 -2.79
N ALA A 178 -12.45 6.10 -3.46
CA ALA A 178 -11.57 7.16 -3.03
C ALA A 178 -12.32 8.48 -2.95
N LEU A 179 -13.22 8.69 -3.90
CA LEU A 179 -14.14 9.81 -4.00
C LEU A 179 -15.49 9.51 -3.33
N ASN A 180 -15.60 8.46 -2.53
CA ASN A 180 -16.86 7.90 -2.03
C ASN A 180 -17.89 7.57 -3.14
N LEU A 181 -17.45 7.39 -4.39
CA LEU A 181 -18.27 6.94 -5.52
C LEU A 181 -18.47 5.43 -5.43
N ARG A 182 -19.45 5.04 -4.61
CA ARG A 182 -19.81 3.66 -4.34
C ARG A 182 -20.97 3.24 -5.23
N ALA A 183 -20.93 2.02 -5.75
CA ALA A 183 -22.14 1.30 -6.13
C ALA A 183 -22.81 0.78 -4.85
N TYR A 184 -23.21 1.70 -3.98
CA TYR A 184 -23.74 1.39 -2.65
C TYR A 184 -25.20 0.97 -2.73
N ASP A 185 -25.97 1.67 -3.55
CA ASP A 185 -27.41 1.54 -3.63
C ASP A 185 -27.95 1.26 -5.03
N PHE A 186 -29.03 0.47 -5.07
CA PHE A 186 -29.93 0.43 -6.22
C PHE A 186 -31.14 1.29 -5.89
N VAL A 187 -31.19 2.51 -6.46
CA VAL A 187 -32.28 3.48 -6.21
C VAL A 187 -33.69 2.87 -6.43
N SER A 188 -33.84 1.96 -7.39
CA SER A 188 -35.11 1.26 -7.63
C SER A 188 -35.51 0.31 -6.50
N GLN A 189 -34.55 -0.29 -5.79
CA GLN A 189 -34.81 -1.10 -4.61
C GLN A 189 -35.15 -0.21 -3.41
N GLU A 190 -34.42 0.89 -3.21
CA GLU A 190 -34.66 1.83 -2.10
C GLU A 190 -36.06 2.45 -2.18
N ILE A 191 -36.48 2.93 -3.37
CA ILE A 191 -37.83 3.50 -3.57
C ILE A 191 -38.90 2.46 -3.20
N ARG A 192 -38.73 1.22 -3.69
CA ARG A 192 -39.75 0.20 -3.50
C ARG A 192 -39.79 -0.30 -2.05
N ALA A 193 -38.64 -0.44 -1.40
CA ALA A 193 -38.56 -0.84 0.01
C ALA A 193 -39.04 0.27 0.96
N ALA A 194 -38.92 1.54 0.57
CA ALA A 194 -39.47 2.66 1.33
C ALA A 194 -41.00 2.74 1.27
N GLU A 195 -41.60 2.33 0.14
CA GLU A 195 -43.06 2.32 -0.06
C GLU A 195 -43.74 1.04 0.44
N ASP A 196 -43.05 -0.10 0.34
CA ASP A 196 -43.56 -1.44 0.67
C ASP A 196 -42.72 -2.08 1.80
N PRO A 197 -43.17 -2.01 3.07
CA PRO A 197 -42.46 -2.56 4.21
C PRO A 197 -42.32 -4.10 4.19
N GLU A 198 -43.09 -4.81 3.35
CA GLU A 198 -42.99 -6.26 3.22
C GLU A 198 -41.95 -6.68 2.18
N LEU A 199 -41.43 -5.73 1.39
CA LEU A 199 -40.40 -6.01 0.39
C LEU A 199 -39.04 -6.24 1.06
N GLU A 200 -38.61 -7.50 1.09
CA GLU A 200 -37.29 -7.88 1.56
C GLU A 200 -36.47 -8.60 0.49
N THR A 201 -35.22 -8.19 0.30
CA THR A 201 -34.27 -8.86 -0.59
C THR A 201 -32.93 -9.05 0.11
N PHE A 202 -32.06 -9.91 -0.44
CA PHE A 202 -30.69 -10.01 0.06
C PHE A 202 -29.93 -8.69 0.01
N TYR A 203 -30.26 -7.82 -0.94
CA TYR A 203 -29.69 -6.48 -1.04
C TYR A 203 -30.07 -5.63 0.18
N THR A 204 -31.36 -5.52 0.54
CA THR A 204 -31.79 -4.71 1.69
C THR A 204 -31.31 -5.30 3.02
N LYS A 205 -31.26 -6.63 3.14
CA LYS A 205 -30.67 -7.32 4.31
C LYS A 205 -29.18 -6.99 4.50
N ASN A 206 -28.42 -6.89 3.41
CA ASN A 206 -27.00 -6.50 3.48
C ASN A 206 -26.82 -5.04 3.89
N ILE A 207 -27.74 -4.13 3.54
CA ILE A 207 -27.71 -2.75 4.01
C ILE A 207 -27.84 -2.67 5.53
N LEU A 208 -28.76 -3.44 6.14
CA LEU A 208 -28.91 -3.53 7.59
C LEU A 208 -27.64 -4.07 8.28
N LEU A 209 -26.98 -5.08 7.69
CA LEU A 209 -25.69 -5.57 8.20
C LEU A 209 -24.61 -4.47 8.13
N ASN A 210 -24.57 -3.71 7.04
CA ASN A 210 -23.62 -2.61 6.87
C ASN A 210 -23.86 -1.46 7.87
N GLU A 211 -25.12 -1.17 8.21
CA GLU A 211 -25.47 -0.21 9.26
C GLU A 211 -24.96 -0.65 10.63
N GLY A 212 -25.15 -1.93 10.96
CA GLY A 212 -24.56 -2.57 12.14
C GLY A 212 -23.04 -2.38 12.16
N ILE A 213 -22.35 -2.83 11.11
CA ILE A 213 -20.89 -2.72 11.01
C ILE A 213 -20.41 -1.28 11.26
N ARG A 214 -21.02 -0.28 10.60
CA ARG A 214 -20.63 1.13 10.75
C ARG A 214 -20.82 1.63 12.18
N ALA A 215 -22.01 1.47 12.74
CA ALA A 215 -22.33 2.02 14.06
C ALA A 215 -21.49 1.37 15.17
N TRP A 216 -21.27 0.06 15.07
CA TRP A 216 -20.60 -0.71 16.11
C TRP A 216 -19.07 -0.63 16.06
N MET A 217 -18.47 -0.50 14.87
CA MET A 217 -17.01 -0.42 14.74
C MET A 217 -16.48 1.00 14.83
N ALA A 218 -17.22 2.00 14.34
CA ALA A 218 -16.68 3.35 14.09
C ALA A 218 -16.08 4.02 15.34
N ALA A 219 -16.69 3.85 16.52
CA ALA A 219 -16.18 4.49 17.74
C ALA A 219 -14.76 4.05 18.12
N GLN A 220 -14.39 2.80 17.84
CA GLN A 220 -13.05 2.28 18.11
C GLN A 220 -12.12 2.37 16.90
N ASP A 221 -12.65 2.17 15.69
CA ASP A 221 -11.89 2.20 14.43
C ASP A 221 -11.51 3.64 14.01
N GLN A 222 -12.29 4.64 14.44
CA GLN A 222 -12.07 6.06 14.14
C GLN A 222 -11.90 6.86 15.44
N PRO A 223 -10.85 6.61 16.24
CA PRO A 223 -10.71 7.21 17.56
C PRO A 223 -10.58 8.74 17.53
N HIS A 224 -10.15 9.31 16.39
CA HIS A 224 -10.04 10.75 16.20
C HIS A 224 -11.39 11.47 16.11
N GLU A 225 -12.47 10.77 15.77
CA GLU A 225 -13.83 11.35 15.69
C GLU A 225 -14.49 11.47 17.08
N ASN A 226 -13.93 10.84 18.12
CA ASN A 226 -14.46 10.84 19.50
C ASN A 226 -15.95 10.49 19.57
N LEU A 227 -16.38 9.52 18.76
CA LEU A 227 -17.78 9.10 18.67
C LEU A 227 -18.24 8.44 19.97
N ILE A 228 -19.32 8.95 20.53
CA ILE A 228 -20.01 8.35 21.69
C ILE A 228 -21.44 8.05 21.25
N PHE A 229 -21.72 6.77 21.04
CA PHE A 229 -23.07 6.30 20.72
C PHE A 229 -23.72 5.72 21.98
N PRO A 230 -24.78 6.36 22.52
CA PRO A 230 -25.61 5.75 23.55
C PRO A 230 -26.16 4.38 23.11
N GLU A 231 -26.40 3.47 24.06
CA GLU A 231 -26.89 2.11 23.71
C GLU A 231 -28.21 2.13 22.92
N GLU A 232 -29.06 3.11 23.19
CA GLU A 232 -30.38 3.28 22.54
C GLU A 232 -30.30 3.62 21.04
N VAL A 233 -29.16 4.15 20.55
CA VAL A 233 -28.99 4.49 19.13
C VAL A 233 -28.25 3.41 18.34
N LEU A 234 -27.73 2.37 19.01
CA LEU A 234 -27.03 1.29 18.34
C LEU A 234 -28.05 0.38 17.63
N PRO A 235 -27.93 0.18 16.30
CA PRO A 235 -28.85 -0.67 15.56
C PRO A 235 -28.67 -2.12 16.00
N ARG A 236 -29.78 -2.75 16.42
CA ARG A 236 -29.83 -4.15 16.86
C ARG A 236 -31.09 -4.83 16.34
N GLY A 237 -30.94 -6.11 15.99
CA GLY A 237 -32.08 -6.99 15.83
C GLY A 237 -32.70 -7.33 17.18
N ASN A 238 -33.88 -7.96 17.17
CA ASN A 238 -34.50 -8.38 18.42
C ASN A 238 -33.65 -9.42 19.15
N ALA A 239 -33.45 -9.25 20.45
CA ALA A 239 -32.77 -10.17 21.39
C ALA A 239 -31.24 -10.36 21.27
N LEU A 240 -30.56 -9.76 20.30
CA LEU A 240 -29.08 -9.76 20.15
C LEU A 240 -28.49 -8.42 20.61
#